data_AF-A0A950SEB4-F1
#
_entry.id   AF-A0A950SEB4-F1
#
_cell.length_a   1.000
_cell.length_b   1.000
_cell.length_c   1.000
_cell.angle_alpha   90.00
_cell.angle_beta   90.00
_cell.angle_gamma   90.00
#
_symmetry.space_group_name_H-M   'P 1'
#
loop_
_entity.id
_entity.type
_entity.pdbx_description
1 polymer ?
#
loop_
_entity_poly.entity_id
_entity_poly.type
_entity_poly.pdbx_seq_one_letter_code
_entity_poly.pdbx_strand_id
1 'polypeptide(L)' 'MDQGIGAAARLPGSDRKDLAIQALAGTDTLTNLAARHGVSRKFVHQQTHKARAAR' A
#
# COMPACT_ATOMS: atom_id res chain seq x y z
N MET A 1 3.39 -23.05 -13.60
CA MET A 1 3.92 -22.35 -12.41
C MET A 1 3.85 -20.86 -12.70
N ASP A 2 2.67 -20.25 -12.51
CA ASP A 2 2.42 -18.84 -12.78
C ASP A 2 2.88 -17.99 -11.59
N GLN A 3 4.18 -18.01 -11.32
CA GLN A 3 4.80 -17.12 -10.35
C GLN A 3 5.27 -15.87 -11.08
N GLY A 4 4.73 -14.69 -10.71
CA GLY A 4 5.37 -13.45 -11.15
C GLY A 4 4.66 -12.16 -10.79
N ILE A 5 3.32 -12.14 -10.63
CA ILE A 5 2.63 -10.90 -10.27
C ILE A 5 2.45 -10.86 -8.75
N GLY A 6 3.41 -10.26 -8.04
CA GLY A 6 3.33 -10.04 -6.59
C GLY A 6 2.04 -9.30 -6.19
N ALA A 7 1.54 -9.53 -4.97
CA ALA A 7 0.27 -8.95 -4.50
C ALA A 7 0.18 -7.42 -4.70
N ALA A 8 1.31 -6.71 -4.53
CA ALA A 8 1.40 -5.28 -4.80
C ALA A 8 1.08 -4.90 -6.26
N ALA A 9 1.50 -5.72 -7.23
CA ALA A 9 1.23 -5.50 -8.65
C ALA A 9 -0.24 -5.77 -9.00
N ARG A 10 -0.89 -6.70 -8.29
CA ARG A 10 -2.34 -6.97 -8.43
C ARG A 10 -3.23 -5.96 -7.70
N LEU A 11 -2.68 -5.20 -6.75
CA LEU A 11 -3.46 -4.26 -5.97
C LEU A 11 -4.01 -3.13 -6.86
N PRO A 12 -5.35 -2.97 -6.98
CA PRO A 12 -5.98 -1.93 -7.78
C PRO A 12 -5.55 -0.51 -7.40
N GLY A 13 -5.70 0.43 -8.34
CA GLY A 13 -5.36 1.83 -8.12
C GLY A 13 -6.14 2.49 -6.98
N SER A 14 -7.42 2.15 -6.82
CA SER A 14 -8.26 2.64 -5.71
C SER A 14 -7.74 2.14 -4.37
N ASP A 15 -7.49 0.84 -4.24
CA ASP A 15 -6.95 0.25 -3.00
C ASP A 15 -5.57 0.82 -2.64
N ARG A 16 -4.73 1.15 -3.63
CA ARG A 16 -3.44 1.82 -3.39
C ARG A 16 -3.63 3.23 -2.81
N LYS A 17 -4.63 3.97 -3.28
CA LYS A 17 -4.97 5.31 -2.76
C LYS A 17 -5.53 5.20 -1.35
N ASP A 18 -6.48 4.31 -1.11
CA ASP A 18 -7.05 4.10 0.23
C ASP A 18 -6.01 3.63 1.23
N LEU A 19 -5.10 2.75 0.81
CA LEU A 19 -3.93 2.33 1.60
C LEU A 19 -3.05 3.53 1.98
N ALA A 20 -2.76 4.43 1.03
CA ALA A 20 -1.97 5.62 1.28
C ALA A 20 -2.67 6.60 2.22
N ILE A 21 -3.99 6.79 2.06
CA ILE A 21 -4.80 7.67 2.92
C ILE A 21 -4.82 7.13 4.36
N GLN A 22 -5.08 5.84 4.55
CA GLN A 22 -5.04 5.19 5.87
C GLN A 22 -3.66 5.32 6.53
N ALA A 23 -2.59 5.14 5.75
CA ALA A 23 -1.22 5.31 6.24
C ALA A 23 -0.90 6.78 6.61
N LEU A 24 -1.42 7.75 5.88
CA LEU A 24 -1.25 9.18 6.18
C LEU A 24 -2.07 9.64 7.39
N ALA A 25 -3.29 9.12 7.52
CA ALA A 25 -4.18 9.43 8.63
C ALA A 25 -3.73 8.78 9.94
N GLY A 26 -2.82 7.79 9.90
CA GLY A 26 -2.36 7.07 11.09
C GLY A 26 -3.46 6.23 11.74
N THR A 27 -4.50 5.87 10.98
CA THR A 27 -5.65 5.09 11.47
C THR A 27 -5.29 3.65 11.79
N ASP A 28 -4.18 3.15 11.25
CA ASP A 28 -3.64 1.82 11.51
C ASP A 28 -2.11 1.81 11.35
N THR A 29 -1.44 0.82 11.90
CA THR A 29 0.01 0.65 11.75
C THR A 29 0.37 0.19 10.34
N LEU A 30 1.55 0.61 9.85
CA LEU A 30 2.04 0.19 8.53
C LEU A 30 2.21 -1.33 8.41
N THR A 31 2.50 -2.02 9.52
CA THR A 31 2.61 -3.47 9.57
C THR A 31 1.26 -4.13 9.31
N ASN A 32 0.20 -3.65 9.96
CA ASN A 32 -1.13 -4.21 9.79
C ASN A 32 -1.70 -3.89 8.42
N LEU A 33 -1.49 -2.66 7.92
CA LEU A 33 -1.86 -2.27 6.54
C LEU A 33 -1.17 -3.15 5.50
N ALA A 34 0.12 -3.44 5.69
CA ALA A 34 0.86 -4.35 4.82
C ALA A 34 0.26 -5.77 4.86
N ALA A 35 -0.02 -6.30 6.05
CA ALA A 35 -0.58 -7.63 6.23
C ALA A 35 -1.98 -7.77 5.62
N ARG A 36 -2.89 -6.82 5.87
CA ARG A 36 -4.27 -6.81 5.36
C ARG A 36 -4.34 -6.85 3.84
N HIS A 37 -3.41 -6.16 3.17
CA HIS A 37 -3.36 -6.10 1.70
C HIS A 37 -2.39 -7.11 1.08
N GLY A 38 -1.73 -7.95 1.90
CA GLY A 38 -0.74 -8.93 1.44
C GLY A 38 0.49 -8.31 0.76
N VAL A 39 0.82 -7.05 1.08
CA VAL A 39 1.93 -6.30 0.49
C VAL A 39 3.08 -6.12 1.49
N SER A 40 4.24 -5.69 1.00
CA SER A 40 5.36 -5.35 1.88
C SER A 40 5.16 -3.99 2.56
N ARG A 41 5.65 -3.81 3.78
CA ARG A 41 5.75 -2.50 4.45
C ARG A 41 6.45 -1.44 3.59
N LYS A 42 7.47 -1.85 2.81
CA LYS A 42 8.17 -0.95 1.87
C LYS A 42 7.22 -0.40 0.80
N PHE A 43 6.28 -1.20 0.33
CA PHE A 43 5.29 -0.77 -0.64
C PHE A 43 4.31 0.26 -0.04
N VAL A 44 3.86 0.04 1.21
CA VAL A 44 3.00 1.00 1.94
C VAL A 44 3.71 2.35 2.09
N HIS A 45 4.99 2.35 2.48
CA HIS A 45 5.80 3.57 2.52
C HIS A 45 5.88 4.27 1.16
N GLN A 46 6.06 3.53 0.06
CA GLN A 46 6.07 4.12 -1.28
C GLN A 46 4.73 4.77 -1.64
N GLN A 47 3.60 4.12 -1.36
CA GLN A 47 2.29 4.73 -1.65
C GLN A 47 2.07 6.00 -0.81
N THR A 48 2.48 5.97 0.45
CA THR A 48 2.43 7.13 1.35
C THR A 48 3.28 8.29 0.81
N HIS A 49 4.50 8.00 0.35
CA HIS A 49 5.38 9.01 -0.24
C HIS A 49 4.79 9.62 -1.52
N LYS A 50 4.24 8.79 -2.41
CA LYS A 50 3.55 9.25 -3.63
C LYS A 50 2.37 10.16 -3.31
N ALA A 51 1.56 9.80 -2.31
CA ALA A 51 0.43 10.61 -1.88
C ALA A 51 0.86 11.97 -1.29
N ARG A 52 2.00 12.03 -0.58
CA ARG A 52 2.57 13.31 -0.09
C ARG A 52 3.08 14.20 -1.22
N ALA A 53 3.64 13.61 -2.28
CA ALA A 53 4.17 14.36 -3.43
C ALA A 53 3.07 14.91 -4.35
N ALA A 54 1.86 14.36 -4.30
CA ALA A 54 0.71 14.82 -5.08
C ALA A 54 -0.04 16.01 -4.44
N ARG A 55 0.58 16.71 -3.47
CA ARG A 55 -0.01 17.82 -2.72
C ARG A 55 0.20 19.16 -3.41
#